data_AF-A0A3L7PHP4-F1
#
_entry.id   AF-A0A3L7PHP4-F1
#
_cell.length_a   1.000
_cell.length_b   1.000
_cell.length_c   1.000
_cell.angle_alpha   90.00
_cell.angle_beta   90.00
_cell.angle_gamma   90.00
#
_symmetry.space_group_name_H-M   'P 1'
#
loop_
_entity.id
_entity.type
_entity.pdbx_description
1 polymer ?
#
loop_
_entity_poly.entity_id
_entity_poly.type
_entity_poly.pdbx_seq_one_letter_code
_entity_poly.pdbx_strand_id
1 'polypeptide(L)'
;MEFLDKMGDAVNVVLGGAERLITGMFGSSNERRVKAIGYTRNKQGQAIILPGSILDRINQLEPQLELLSDGELRETASRLRRRLADGQTLDDLVPDAFAAVREAGKRYLKMRHYDVQMVGGYILHQGMIAEMVTGEGKTLVASLPAFLNAVVGSVHVITVNDYLAQRDMEWMGPLHMGLGLTIGAIQSNTGHDEKQIAYGCDITYGTNNEFGFDYLRDNMKSFKYEQVQGRLNYAIIDEIDNILIDEARTPLIISGRAHDDVSKYPVA
;
A
#
# COMPACT_ATOMS: atom_id res chain seq x y z
N MET A 1 43.78 -20.82 -11.14
CA MET A 1 42.62 -20.48 -10.30
C MET A 1 42.84 -19.10 -9.66
N GLU A 2 43.91 -18.89 -8.87
CA GLU A 2 44.25 -17.58 -8.27
C GLU A 2 44.29 -16.36 -9.22
N PHE A 3 44.78 -16.51 -10.45
CA PHE A 3 44.89 -15.39 -11.40
C PHE A 3 43.52 -14.93 -11.93
N LEU A 4 42.58 -15.87 -12.11
CA LEU A 4 41.23 -15.56 -12.56
C LEU A 4 40.41 -14.92 -11.43
N ASP A 5 40.61 -15.34 -10.18
CA ASP A 5 39.98 -14.73 -9.01
C ASP A 5 40.49 -13.29 -8.79
N LYS A 6 41.81 -13.05 -8.87
CA LYS A 6 42.39 -11.70 -8.78
C LYS A 6 41.94 -10.78 -9.92
N MET A 7 41.72 -11.30 -11.12
CA MET A 7 41.13 -10.54 -12.22
C MET A 7 39.66 -10.22 -11.96
N GLY A 8 38.88 -11.17 -11.41
CA GLY A 8 37.49 -10.94 -11.00
C GLY A 8 37.36 -9.84 -9.94
N ASP A 9 38.22 -9.87 -8.93
CA ASP A 9 38.27 -8.85 -7.88
C ASP A 9 38.66 -7.47 -8.42
N ALA A 10 39.65 -7.40 -9.31
CA ALA A 10 40.07 -6.15 -9.95
C ALA A 10 38.95 -5.55 -10.83
N VAL A 11 38.21 -6.38 -11.56
CA VAL A 11 37.05 -5.96 -12.36
C VAL A 11 35.93 -5.43 -11.46
N ASN A 12 35.65 -6.11 -10.34
CA ASN A 12 34.64 -5.66 -9.36
C ASN A 12 35.00 -4.31 -8.72
N VAL A 13 36.27 -4.08 -8.39
CA VAL A 13 36.74 -2.79 -7.84
C VAL A 13 36.60 -1.66 -8.86
N VAL A 14 36.94 -1.91 -10.13
CA VAL A 14 36.80 -0.92 -11.21
C VAL A 14 35.33 -0.62 -11.50
N LEU A 15 34.46 -1.64 -11.54
CA LEU A 15 33.02 -1.47 -11.72
C LEU A 15 32.39 -0.69 -10.56
N GLY A 16 32.76 -1.00 -9.31
CA GLY A 16 32.30 -0.24 -8.13
C GLY A 16 32.80 1.21 -8.12
N GLY A 17 34.00 1.47 -8.64
CA GLY A 17 34.53 2.83 -8.83
C GLY A 17 33.75 3.62 -9.88
N ALA A 18 33.42 2.98 -11.01
CA ALA A 18 32.60 3.57 -12.07
C ALA A 18 31.17 3.85 -11.58
N GLU A 19 30.57 2.95 -10.81
CA GLU A 19 29.24 3.14 -10.21
C GLU A 19 29.22 4.32 -9.23
N ARG A 20 30.24 4.47 -8.38
CA ARG A 20 30.39 5.64 -7.48
C ARG A 20 30.58 6.95 -8.23
N LEU A 21 31.31 6.94 -9.36
CA LEU A 21 31.46 8.12 -10.22
C LEU A 21 30.13 8.49 -10.90
N ILE A 22 29.40 7.51 -11.44
CA ILE A 22 28.10 7.74 -12.09
C ILE A 22 27.06 8.22 -11.08
N THR A 23 26.98 7.60 -9.90
CA THR A 23 26.06 8.03 -8.83
C THR A 23 26.45 9.37 -8.24
N GLY A 24 27.75 9.68 -8.12
CA GLY A 24 28.24 10.99 -7.72
C GLY A 24 27.92 12.11 -8.73
N MET A 25 27.88 11.78 -10.03
CA MET A 25 27.58 12.75 -11.10
C MET A 25 26.08 12.92 -11.37
N PHE A 26 25.28 11.86 -11.30
CA PHE A 26 23.88 11.85 -11.73
C PHE A 26 22.87 11.60 -10.61
N GLY A 27 23.33 11.39 -9.38
CA GLY A 27 22.52 10.90 -8.28
C GLY A 27 22.11 9.44 -8.45
N SER A 28 21.64 8.81 -7.38
CA SER A 28 21.06 7.46 -7.48
C SER A 28 19.69 7.50 -8.17
N SER A 29 19.24 6.36 -8.70
CA SER A 29 17.87 6.24 -9.23
C SER A 29 16.82 6.61 -8.17
N ASN A 30 17.06 6.24 -6.91
CA ASN A 30 16.20 6.53 -5.77
C ASN A 30 16.14 8.04 -5.48
N GLU A 31 17.29 8.72 -5.52
CA GLU A 31 17.35 10.17 -5.32
C GLU A 31 16.55 10.91 -6.40
N ARG A 32 16.64 10.48 -7.66
CA ARG A 32 15.85 11.06 -8.75
C ARG A 32 14.34 10.86 -8.53
N ARG A 33 13.91 9.70 -8.03
CA ARG A 33 12.49 9.42 -7.73
C ARG A 33 11.96 10.27 -6.58
N VAL A 34 12.72 10.38 -5.49
CA VAL A 34 12.36 11.24 -4.35
C VAL A 34 12.34 12.72 -4.78
N LYS A 35 13.27 13.12 -5.65
CA LYS A 35 13.27 14.46 -6.25
C LYS A 35 12.10 14.69 -7.21
N ALA A 36 11.57 13.66 -7.86
CA ALA A 36 10.45 13.79 -8.81
C ALA A 36 9.14 14.22 -8.12
N ILE A 37 8.87 13.75 -6.90
CA ILE A 37 7.77 14.28 -6.07
C ILE A 37 8.12 15.67 -5.47
N GLY A 38 9.39 16.05 -5.54
CA GLY A 38 9.89 17.37 -5.16
C GLY A 38 10.48 17.45 -3.77
N TYR A 39 10.92 16.32 -3.21
CA TYR A 39 11.66 16.30 -1.96
C TYR A 39 13.16 16.19 -2.25
N THR A 40 13.97 17.06 -1.66
CA THR A 40 15.43 16.96 -1.70
C THR A 40 16.02 17.39 -0.36
N ARG A 41 17.31 17.15 -0.15
CA ARG A 41 18.04 17.65 1.02
C ARG A 41 19.19 18.55 0.58
N ASN A 42 19.48 19.59 1.36
CA ASN A 42 20.69 20.38 1.15
C ASN A 42 21.93 19.67 1.72
N LYS A 43 23.12 20.25 1.53
CA LYS A 43 24.39 19.70 2.05
C LYS A 43 24.44 19.60 3.58
N GLN A 44 23.55 20.28 4.28
CA GLN A 44 23.41 20.27 5.75
C GLN A 44 22.33 19.27 6.21
N GLY A 45 21.72 18.51 5.30
CA GLY A 45 20.68 17.52 5.59
C GLY A 45 19.26 18.08 5.75
N GLN A 46 19.06 19.39 5.61
CA GLN A 46 17.75 20.02 5.73
C GLN A 46 16.90 19.72 4.51
N ALA A 47 15.63 19.42 4.75
CA ALA A 47 14.64 19.18 3.71
C ALA A 47 14.39 20.46 2.89
N ILE A 48 14.33 20.31 1.57
CA ILE A 48 13.93 21.33 0.62
C ILE A 48 12.80 20.74 -0.21
N ILE A 49 11.74 21.51 -0.37
CA ILE A 49 10.61 21.19 -1.22
C ILE A 49 10.73 22.02 -2.49
N LEU A 50 10.68 21.36 -3.66
CA LEU A 50 10.84 22.01 -4.95
C LEU A 50 9.54 22.77 -5.33
N PRO A 51 9.60 24.09 -5.59
CA PRO A 51 8.42 24.84 -6.00
C PRO A 51 7.74 24.26 -7.25
N GLY A 52 6.41 24.17 -7.22
CA GLY A 52 5.58 23.61 -8.29
C GLY A 52 5.54 22.09 -8.34
N SER A 53 6.27 21.38 -7.46
CA SER A 53 6.22 19.92 -7.41
C SER A 53 4.90 19.40 -6.85
N ILE A 54 4.69 18.08 -6.94
CA ILE A 54 3.54 17.41 -6.32
C ILE A 54 3.51 17.69 -4.81
N LEU A 55 4.64 17.54 -4.11
CA LEU A 55 4.73 17.79 -2.67
C LEU A 55 4.46 19.26 -2.30
N ASP A 56 4.97 20.22 -3.09
CA ASP A 56 4.68 21.64 -2.88
C ASP A 56 3.18 21.92 -3.06
N ARG A 57 2.56 21.36 -4.11
CA ARG A 57 1.11 21.47 -4.32
C ARG A 57 0.30 20.87 -3.18
N ILE A 58 0.69 19.71 -2.63
CA ILE A 58 0.07 19.12 -1.43
C ILE A 58 0.12 20.12 -0.27
N ASN A 59 1.28 20.72 -0.02
CA ASN A 59 1.48 21.66 1.08
C ASN A 59 0.68 22.96 0.91
N GLN A 60 0.52 23.45 -0.32
CA GLN A 60 -0.26 24.65 -0.62
C GLN A 60 -1.77 24.46 -0.49
N LEU A 61 -2.28 23.22 -0.58
CA LEU A 61 -3.69 22.91 -0.41
C LEU A 61 -4.14 22.87 1.06
N GLU A 62 -3.20 22.70 1.99
CA GLU A 62 -3.52 22.52 3.41
C GLU A 62 -4.35 23.68 4.00
N PRO A 63 -4.00 24.98 3.81
CA PRO A 63 -4.80 26.08 4.34
C PRO A 63 -6.23 26.13 3.78
N GLN A 64 -6.45 25.64 2.55
CA GLN A 64 -7.78 25.62 1.93
C GLN A 64 -8.63 24.49 2.51
N LEU A 65 -8.01 23.33 2.78
CA LEU A 65 -8.66 22.17 3.36
C LEU A 65 -9.00 22.37 4.84
N GLU A 66 -8.17 23.11 5.58
CA GLU A 66 -8.45 23.52 6.97
C GLU A 66 -9.77 24.28 7.11
N LEU A 67 -10.16 25.04 6.08
CA LEU A 67 -11.40 25.82 6.08
C LEU A 67 -12.66 24.99 5.81
N LEU A 68 -12.52 23.76 5.30
CA LEU A 68 -13.67 22.92 5.00
C LEU A 68 -14.33 22.42 6.28
N SER A 69 -15.64 22.30 6.27
CA SER A 69 -16.39 21.53 7.27
C SER A 69 -16.14 20.03 7.12
N ASP A 70 -16.45 19.25 8.16
CA ASP A 70 -16.35 17.79 8.09
C ASP A 70 -17.30 17.19 7.04
N GLY A 71 -18.45 17.82 6.79
CA GLY A 71 -19.36 17.42 5.72
C GLY A 71 -18.74 17.62 4.33
N GLU A 72 -18.08 18.75 4.10
CA GLU A 72 -17.38 19.02 2.82
C GLU A 72 -16.16 18.12 2.63
N LEU A 73 -15.46 17.78 3.72
CA LEU A 73 -14.33 16.85 3.70
C LEU A 73 -14.80 15.42 3.37
N ARG A 74 -15.96 15.00 3.87
CA ARG A 74 -16.57 13.69 3.58
C ARG A 74 -16.94 13.51 2.11
N GLU A 75 -17.21 14.59 1.38
CA GLU A 75 -17.49 14.53 -0.07
C GLU A 75 -16.24 14.35 -0.95
N THR A 76 -15.05 14.24 -0.35
CA THR A 76 -13.78 14.14 -1.09
C THR A 76 -13.75 12.92 -2.01
N ALA A 77 -14.07 11.72 -1.52
CA ALA A 77 -14.08 10.52 -2.37
C ALA A 77 -15.02 10.67 -3.57
N SER A 78 -16.25 11.14 -3.34
CA SER A 78 -17.25 11.41 -4.39
C SER A 78 -16.78 12.45 -5.41
N ARG A 79 -16.09 13.50 -4.97
CA ARG A 79 -15.51 14.53 -5.85
C ARG A 79 -14.37 13.97 -6.72
N LEU A 80 -13.49 13.18 -6.13
CA LEU A 80 -12.36 12.56 -6.86
C LEU A 80 -12.85 11.51 -7.87
N ARG A 81 -13.85 10.70 -7.51
CA ARG A 81 -14.51 9.75 -8.45
C ARG A 81 -15.08 10.45 -9.69
N ARG A 82 -15.71 11.62 -9.50
CA ARG A 82 -16.21 12.44 -10.62
C ARG A 82 -15.09 12.94 -11.53
N ARG A 83 -13.99 13.45 -10.95
CA ARG A 83 -12.83 13.90 -11.74
C ARG A 83 -12.20 12.79 -12.59
N LEU A 84 -12.17 11.54 -12.08
CA LEU A 84 -11.75 10.38 -12.86
C LEU A 84 -12.71 10.07 -14.00
N ALA A 85 -14.02 10.15 -13.75
CA ALA A 85 -15.03 9.99 -14.80
C ALA A 85 -14.94 11.07 -15.89
N ASP A 86 -14.49 12.28 -15.52
CA ASP A 86 -14.23 13.40 -16.44
C ASP A 86 -12.89 13.27 -17.19
N GLY A 87 -12.13 12.19 -16.98
CA GLY A 87 -10.94 11.84 -17.76
C GLY A 87 -9.60 12.19 -17.11
N GLN A 88 -9.57 12.66 -15.85
CA GLN A 88 -8.31 12.78 -15.11
C GLN A 88 -7.73 11.41 -14.78
N THR A 89 -6.40 11.35 -14.65
CA THR A 89 -5.71 10.14 -14.22
C THR A 89 -5.61 10.07 -12.69
N LEU A 90 -5.25 8.91 -12.15
CA LEU A 90 -5.04 8.76 -10.71
C LEU A 90 -3.86 9.61 -10.20
N ASP A 91 -2.79 9.75 -11.01
CA ASP A 91 -1.64 10.61 -10.72
C ASP A 91 -2.04 12.09 -10.62
N ASP A 92 -2.98 12.55 -11.46
CA ASP A 92 -3.49 13.92 -11.42
C ASP A 92 -4.20 14.25 -10.11
N LEU A 93 -4.75 13.23 -9.43
CA LEU A 93 -5.46 13.36 -8.16
C LEU A 93 -4.57 13.34 -6.94
N VAL A 94 -3.29 12.92 -7.06
CA VAL A 94 -2.37 12.75 -5.93
C VAL A 94 -2.34 13.99 -5.03
N PRO A 95 -2.19 15.24 -5.53
CA PRO A 95 -2.11 16.40 -4.66
C PRO A 95 -3.36 16.60 -3.80
N ASP A 96 -4.53 16.52 -4.42
CA ASP A 96 -5.81 16.71 -3.75
C ASP A 96 -6.11 15.59 -2.75
N ALA A 97 -5.86 14.34 -3.15
CA ALA A 97 -6.11 13.17 -2.31
C ALA A 97 -5.19 13.16 -1.08
N PHE A 98 -3.88 13.39 -1.27
CA PHE A 98 -2.92 13.33 -0.18
C PHE A 98 -3.09 14.50 0.79
N ALA A 99 -3.41 15.69 0.29
CA ALA A 99 -3.72 16.83 1.13
C ALA A 99 -5.00 16.58 1.96
N ALA A 100 -6.04 15.99 1.37
CA ALA A 100 -7.26 15.64 2.09
C ALA A 100 -7.02 14.57 3.18
N VAL A 101 -6.21 13.55 2.88
CA VAL A 101 -5.76 12.54 3.86
C VAL A 101 -4.96 13.18 5.00
N ARG A 102 -4.06 14.12 4.71
CA ARG A 102 -3.34 14.86 5.75
C ARG A 102 -4.30 15.59 6.69
N GLU A 103 -5.27 16.30 6.11
CA GLU A 103 -6.23 17.07 6.88
C GLU A 103 -7.14 16.16 7.72
N ALA A 104 -7.61 15.04 7.16
CA ALA A 104 -8.34 14.03 7.91
C ALA A 104 -7.50 13.42 9.05
N GLY A 105 -6.20 13.15 8.82
CA GLY A 105 -5.27 12.73 9.86
C GLY A 105 -5.15 13.75 11.01
N LYS A 106 -5.03 15.04 10.69
CA LYS A 106 -5.01 16.12 11.68
C LYS A 106 -6.31 16.17 12.50
N ARG A 107 -7.46 16.09 11.83
CA ARG A 107 -8.78 16.22 12.47
C ARG A 107 -9.12 15.03 13.34
N TYR A 108 -9.06 13.83 12.79
CA TYR A 108 -9.59 12.62 13.41
C TYR A 108 -8.55 11.89 14.24
N LEU A 109 -7.27 11.92 13.85
CA LEU A 109 -6.21 11.18 14.53
C LEU A 109 -5.26 12.08 15.33
N LYS A 110 -5.40 13.41 15.20
CA LYS A 110 -4.47 14.41 15.77
C LYS A 110 -3.03 14.21 15.28
N MET A 111 -2.88 13.69 14.07
CA MET A 111 -1.59 13.38 13.45
C MET A 111 -1.51 14.05 12.08
N ARG A 112 -0.57 14.99 11.93
CA ARG A 112 -0.25 15.59 10.64
C ARG A 112 0.86 14.80 9.96
N HIS A 113 0.62 14.35 8.73
CA HIS A 113 1.68 13.74 7.93
C HIS A 113 2.83 14.71 7.67
N TYR A 114 4.06 14.25 7.90
CA TYR A 114 5.29 14.92 7.52
C TYR A 114 5.54 14.83 6.01
N ASP A 115 6.41 15.69 5.48
CA ASP A 115 6.76 15.68 4.06
C ASP A 115 7.42 14.36 3.64
N VAL A 116 8.24 13.76 4.50
CA VAL A 116 8.84 12.43 4.25
C VAL A 116 7.79 11.31 4.19
N GLN A 117 6.70 11.44 4.95
CA GLN A 117 5.59 10.49 4.91
C GLN A 117 4.78 10.64 3.61
N MET A 118 4.64 11.86 3.08
CA MET A 118 4.06 12.08 1.75
C MET A 118 4.88 11.44 0.64
N VAL A 119 6.21 11.54 0.73
CA VAL A 119 7.11 10.83 -0.19
C VAL A 119 6.87 9.32 -0.08
N GLY A 120 6.86 8.76 1.13
CA GLY A 120 6.60 7.34 1.35
C GLY A 120 5.27 6.88 0.73
N GLY A 121 4.19 7.62 0.96
CA GLY A 121 2.87 7.31 0.40
C GLY A 121 2.85 7.35 -1.14
N TYR A 122 3.59 8.28 -1.74
CA TYR A 122 3.71 8.36 -3.20
C TYR A 122 4.52 7.20 -3.78
N ILE A 123 5.62 6.82 -3.13
CA ILE A 123 6.42 5.66 -3.52
C ILE A 123 5.57 4.38 -3.49
N LEU A 124 4.75 4.20 -2.45
CA LEU A 124 3.79 3.09 -2.37
C LEU A 124 2.78 3.15 -3.52
N HIS A 125 2.16 4.31 -3.77
CA HIS A 125 1.20 4.49 -4.86
C HIS A 125 1.78 4.09 -6.23
N GLN A 126 3.07 4.35 -6.45
CA GLN A 126 3.78 3.96 -7.67
C GLN A 126 4.14 2.45 -7.73
N GLY A 127 3.62 1.63 -6.81
CA GLY A 127 3.84 0.19 -6.79
C GLY A 127 5.24 -0.22 -6.31
N MET A 128 5.91 0.64 -5.52
CA MET A 128 7.26 0.40 -5.03
C MET A 128 7.30 0.18 -3.51
N ILE A 129 8.45 -0.27 -3.02
CA ILE A 129 8.72 -0.44 -1.59
C ILE A 129 9.20 0.89 -1.00
N ALA A 130 8.49 1.38 0.02
CA ALA A 130 8.91 2.53 0.81
C ALA A 130 9.62 2.03 2.08
N GLU A 131 10.96 2.02 2.06
CA GLU A 131 11.76 1.70 3.25
C GLU A 131 11.75 2.89 4.22
N MET A 132 11.23 2.65 5.43
CA MET A 132 11.11 3.66 6.48
C MET A 132 11.52 3.04 7.81
N VAL A 133 12.28 3.77 8.62
CA VAL A 133 12.70 3.29 9.93
C VAL A 133 11.49 3.17 10.88
N THR A 134 11.56 2.23 11.82
CA THR A 134 10.51 2.03 12.82
C THR A 134 10.26 3.33 13.59
N GLY A 135 8.98 3.69 13.75
CA GLY A 135 8.57 4.95 14.38
C GLY A 135 8.29 6.10 13.41
N GLU A 136 8.63 5.97 12.12
CA GLU A 136 8.29 6.97 11.09
C GLU A 136 6.81 6.98 10.71
N GLY A 137 5.98 6.13 11.33
CA GLY A 137 4.53 6.11 11.12
C GLY A 137 4.09 5.38 9.84
N LYS A 138 4.67 4.20 9.54
CA LYS A 138 4.29 3.34 8.39
C LYS A 138 2.76 3.17 8.25
N THR A 139 2.06 2.90 9.34
CA THR A 139 0.59 2.75 9.37
C THR A 139 -0.12 4.02 8.89
N LEU A 140 0.31 5.20 9.35
CA LEU A 140 -0.26 6.47 8.91
C LEU A 140 0.09 6.76 7.44
N VAL A 141 1.29 6.40 6.98
CA VAL A 141 1.71 6.54 5.58
C VAL A 141 0.84 5.71 4.65
N ALA A 142 0.50 4.47 5.03
CA ALA A 142 -0.34 3.58 4.22
C ALA A 142 -1.72 4.17 3.91
N SER A 143 -2.26 5.04 4.77
CA SER A 143 -3.56 5.71 4.53
C SER A 143 -3.58 6.59 3.26
N LEU A 144 -2.44 7.14 2.85
CA LEU A 144 -2.30 7.99 1.66
C LEU A 144 -2.61 7.22 0.36
N PRO A 145 -1.83 6.19 -0.02
CA PRO A 145 -2.12 5.39 -1.19
C PRO A 145 -3.37 4.54 -1.02
N ALA A 146 -3.74 4.12 0.21
CA ALA A 146 -4.98 3.37 0.43
C ALA A 146 -6.20 4.20 0.03
N PHE A 147 -6.30 5.45 0.51
CA PHE A 147 -7.39 6.34 0.12
C PHE A 147 -7.40 6.62 -1.37
N LEU A 148 -6.26 6.99 -1.96
CA LEU A 148 -6.18 7.34 -3.39
C LEU A 148 -6.63 6.19 -4.29
N ASN A 149 -6.09 4.98 -4.08
CA ASN A 149 -6.44 3.82 -4.92
C ASN A 149 -7.88 3.33 -4.65
N ALA A 150 -8.38 3.51 -3.43
CA ALA A 150 -9.76 3.20 -3.05
C ALA A 150 -10.83 4.05 -3.78
N VAL A 151 -10.42 5.18 -4.38
CA VAL A 151 -11.31 5.97 -5.23
C VAL A 151 -11.69 5.21 -6.51
N VAL A 152 -10.83 4.34 -7.04
CA VAL A 152 -11.01 3.64 -8.33
C VAL A 152 -11.38 2.16 -8.19
N GLY A 153 -10.95 1.49 -7.12
CA GLY A 153 -11.21 0.07 -6.88
C GLY A 153 -10.96 -0.32 -5.42
N SER A 154 -11.04 -1.60 -5.08
CA SER A 154 -10.78 -2.06 -3.72
C SER A 154 -9.30 -2.01 -3.36
N VAL A 155 -8.99 -1.78 -2.09
CA VAL A 155 -7.62 -1.85 -1.55
C VAL A 155 -7.54 -2.87 -0.44
N HIS A 156 -6.58 -3.78 -0.53
CA HIS A 156 -6.24 -4.71 0.54
C HIS A 156 -5.03 -4.18 1.32
N VAL A 157 -5.16 -3.98 2.63
CA VAL A 157 -4.03 -3.66 3.51
C VAL A 157 -3.67 -4.93 4.28
N ILE A 158 -2.47 -5.45 4.01
CA ILE A 158 -2.01 -6.74 4.50
C ILE A 158 -1.05 -6.53 5.66
N THR A 159 -1.37 -7.12 6.81
CA THR A 159 -0.53 -7.11 8.01
C THR A 159 -0.09 -8.52 8.40
N VAL A 160 0.86 -8.63 9.34
CA VAL A 160 1.43 -9.93 9.76
C VAL A 160 0.51 -10.75 10.69
N ASN A 161 -0.51 -10.15 11.30
CA ASN A 161 -1.50 -10.89 12.12
C ASN A 161 -2.85 -10.16 12.24
N ASP A 162 -3.87 -10.92 12.68
CA ASP A 162 -5.27 -10.47 12.82
C ASP A 162 -5.44 -9.32 13.83
N TYR A 163 -4.61 -9.27 14.88
CA TYR A 163 -4.66 -8.18 15.86
C TYR A 163 -4.24 -6.86 15.23
N LEU A 164 -3.12 -6.84 14.49
CA LEU A 164 -2.66 -5.65 13.80
C LEU A 164 -3.64 -5.23 12.69
N ALA A 165 -4.21 -6.18 11.96
CA ALA A 165 -5.23 -5.89 10.95
C ALA A 165 -6.42 -5.14 11.55
N GLN A 166 -6.99 -5.68 12.63
CA GLN A 166 -8.14 -5.08 13.31
C GLN A 166 -7.78 -3.73 13.94
N ARG A 167 -6.65 -3.66 14.66
CA ARG A 167 -6.19 -2.43 15.31
C ARG A 167 -5.99 -1.31 14.29
N ASP A 168 -5.32 -1.59 13.18
CA ASP A 168 -4.98 -0.57 12.18
C ASP A 168 -6.20 -0.15 11.39
N MET A 169 -7.14 -1.07 11.14
CA MET A 169 -8.45 -0.76 10.59
C MET A 169 -9.23 0.19 11.50
N GLU A 170 -9.35 -0.12 12.79
CA GLU A 170 -10.04 0.73 13.76
C GLU A 170 -9.35 2.09 13.93
N TRP A 171 -8.02 2.10 13.92
CA TRP A 171 -7.25 3.31 14.12
C TRP A 171 -7.29 4.24 12.90
N MET A 172 -7.12 3.73 11.68
CA MET A 172 -7.19 4.53 10.44
C MET A 172 -8.62 4.74 9.95
N GLY A 173 -9.59 3.98 10.46
CA GLY A 173 -11.00 4.02 10.05
C GLY A 173 -11.62 5.42 10.11
N PRO A 174 -11.50 6.19 11.21
CA PRO A 174 -12.03 7.55 11.29
C PRO A 174 -11.53 8.48 10.18
N LEU A 175 -10.27 8.33 9.76
CA LEU A 175 -9.68 9.10 8.66
C LEU A 175 -10.36 8.75 7.33
N HIS A 176 -10.46 7.46 7.01
CA HIS A 176 -11.04 7.00 5.74
C HIS A 176 -12.55 7.27 5.65
N MET A 177 -13.28 6.99 6.73
CA MET A 177 -14.71 7.28 6.83
C MET A 177 -15.00 8.78 6.82
N GLY A 178 -14.12 9.59 7.41
CA GLY A 178 -14.17 11.04 7.37
C GLY A 178 -14.01 11.63 5.96
N LEU A 179 -13.43 10.87 5.03
CA LEU A 179 -13.27 11.23 3.61
C LEU A 179 -14.29 10.57 2.68
N GLY A 180 -15.25 9.83 3.24
CA GLY A 180 -16.35 9.21 2.51
C GLY A 180 -16.09 7.80 1.99
N LEU A 181 -15.08 7.08 2.51
CA LEU A 181 -14.84 5.68 2.21
C LEU A 181 -15.44 4.75 3.28
N THR A 182 -15.65 3.51 2.88
CA THR A 182 -15.97 2.37 3.74
C THR A 182 -14.72 1.54 4.01
N ILE A 183 -14.67 0.94 5.19
CA ILE A 183 -13.50 0.18 5.66
C ILE A 183 -13.98 -1.06 6.42
N GLY A 184 -13.30 -2.18 6.22
CA GLY A 184 -13.56 -3.43 6.93
C GLY A 184 -12.27 -4.18 7.25
N ALA A 185 -12.38 -5.21 8.08
CA ALA A 185 -11.30 -6.15 8.34
C ALA A 185 -11.81 -7.59 8.25
N ILE A 186 -10.94 -8.50 7.83
CA ILE A 186 -11.17 -9.94 7.86
C ILE A 186 -10.20 -10.58 8.87
N GLN A 187 -10.72 -11.56 9.60
CA GLN A 187 -9.99 -12.36 10.58
C GLN A 187 -10.25 -13.84 10.33
N SER A 188 -9.43 -14.68 10.95
CA SER A 188 -9.51 -16.14 10.85
C SER A 188 -10.87 -16.76 11.20
N ASN A 189 -11.65 -16.11 12.06
CA ASN A 189 -12.99 -16.55 12.49
C ASN A 189 -14.15 -15.80 11.82
N THR A 190 -13.88 -14.87 10.89
CA THR A 190 -14.93 -14.10 10.20
C THR A 190 -15.81 -15.02 9.35
N GLY A 191 -17.13 -14.93 9.54
CA GLY A 191 -18.10 -15.73 8.80
C GLY A 191 -18.13 -15.39 7.31
N HIS A 192 -18.71 -16.28 6.48
CA HIS A 192 -18.75 -16.08 5.03
C HIS A 192 -19.49 -14.78 4.63
N ASP A 193 -20.68 -14.55 5.19
CA ASP A 193 -21.47 -13.33 4.92
C ASP A 193 -20.73 -12.06 5.39
N GLU A 194 -20.06 -12.12 6.54
CA GLU A 194 -19.26 -11.01 7.07
C GLU A 194 -18.05 -10.72 6.18
N LYS A 195 -17.41 -11.76 5.62
CA LYS A 195 -16.34 -11.58 4.62
C LYS A 195 -16.87 -10.89 3.37
N GLN A 196 -18.04 -11.26 2.85
CA GLN A 196 -18.64 -10.57 1.70
C GLN A 196 -18.86 -9.09 1.97
N ILE A 197 -19.30 -8.73 3.19
CA ILE A 197 -19.44 -7.33 3.60
C ILE A 197 -18.07 -6.64 3.66
N ALA A 198 -17.07 -7.26 4.30
CA ALA A 198 -15.74 -6.68 4.49
C ALA A 198 -14.98 -6.46 3.16
N TYR A 199 -15.08 -7.40 2.21
CA TYR A 199 -14.53 -7.25 0.86
C TYR A 199 -15.36 -6.30 -0.03
N GLY A 200 -16.62 -6.04 0.34
CA GLY A 200 -17.45 -5.02 -0.28
C GLY A 200 -17.09 -3.59 0.12
N CYS A 201 -16.23 -3.40 1.13
CA CYS A 201 -15.71 -2.10 1.50
C CYS A 201 -14.67 -1.58 0.49
N ASP A 202 -14.44 -0.27 0.49
CA ASP A 202 -13.41 0.34 -0.37
C ASP A 202 -12.00 -0.07 0.08
N ILE A 203 -11.79 -0.26 1.39
CA ILE A 203 -10.53 -0.72 1.98
C ILE A 203 -10.80 -1.91 2.91
N THR A 204 -10.05 -3.00 2.75
CA THR A 204 -10.14 -4.21 3.57
C THR A 204 -8.79 -4.51 4.21
N TYR A 205 -8.75 -4.62 5.53
CA TYR A 205 -7.57 -5.05 6.28
C TYR A 205 -7.60 -6.56 6.51
N GLY A 206 -6.45 -7.22 6.54
CA GLY A 206 -6.36 -8.65 6.83
C GLY A 206 -4.94 -9.17 6.78
N THR A 207 -4.78 -10.47 6.98
CA THR A 207 -3.48 -11.14 6.85
C THR A 207 -3.32 -11.75 5.46
N ASN A 208 -2.07 -11.97 5.05
CA ASN A 208 -1.75 -12.68 3.81
C ASN A 208 -2.42 -14.06 3.75
N ASN A 209 -2.51 -14.77 4.89
CA ASN A 209 -3.17 -16.06 5.01
C ASN A 209 -4.67 -15.95 4.73
N GLU A 210 -5.37 -14.98 5.34
CA GLU A 210 -6.81 -14.81 5.11
C GLU A 210 -7.11 -14.46 3.65
N PHE A 211 -6.41 -13.48 3.08
CA PHE A 211 -6.56 -13.14 1.67
C PHE A 211 -6.23 -14.34 0.76
N GLY A 212 -5.14 -15.06 1.04
CA GLY A 212 -4.74 -16.21 0.22
C GLY A 212 -5.72 -17.38 0.29
N PHE A 213 -6.21 -17.74 1.48
CA PHE A 213 -7.19 -18.82 1.62
C PHE A 213 -8.58 -18.44 1.11
N ASP A 214 -8.99 -17.18 1.21
CA ASP A 214 -10.23 -16.70 0.59
C ASP A 214 -10.15 -16.79 -0.93
N TYR A 215 -9.02 -16.39 -1.53
CA TYR A 215 -8.78 -16.54 -2.96
C TYR A 215 -8.90 -18.01 -3.39
N LEU A 216 -8.25 -18.93 -2.67
CA LEU A 216 -8.33 -20.36 -2.96
C LEU A 216 -9.77 -20.89 -2.82
N ARG A 217 -10.49 -20.48 -1.77
CA ARG A 217 -11.89 -20.88 -1.55
C ARG A 217 -12.84 -20.36 -2.61
N ASP A 218 -12.66 -19.12 -3.05
CA ASP A 218 -13.46 -18.51 -4.11
C ASP A 218 -13.34 -19.25 -5.45
N ASN A 219 -12.17 -19.83 -5.73
CA ASN A 219 -11.92 -20.62 -6.93
C ASN A 219 -12.44 -22.07 -6.83
N MET A 220 -12.97 -22.48 -5.68
CA MET A 220 -13.67 -23.76 -5.49
C MET A 220 -15.20 -23.61 -5.44
N LYS A 221 -15.72 -22.38 -5.50
CA LYS A 221 -17.17 -22.12 -5.48
C LYS A 221 -17.82 -22.48 -6.82
N SER A 222 -19.06 -22.95 -6.75
CA SER A 222 -19.83 -23.31 -7.95
C SER A 222 -20.39 -22.07 -8.64
N PHE A 223 -20.72 -21.04 -7.86
CA PHE A 223 -21.32 -19.82 -8.38
C PHE A 223 -20.58 -18.56 -7.93
N LYS A 224 -20.54 -17.56 -8.82
CA LYS A 224 -19.85 -16.29 -8.58
C LYS A 224 -20.39 -15.52 -7.36
N TYR A 225 -21.69 -15.59 -7.09
CA TYR A 225 -22.29 -14.89 -5.94
C TYR A 225 -21.89 -15.48 -4.59
N GLU A 226 -21.28 -16.68 -4.56
CA GLU A 226 -20.75 -17.30 -3.35
C GLU A 226 -19.32 -16.86 -3.05
N GLN A 227 -18.67 -16.14 -3.97
CA GLN A 227 -17.32 -15.63 -3.79
C GLN A 227 -17.31 -14.44 -2.83
N VAL A 228 -16.18 -14.23 -2.14
CA VAL A 228 -16.02 -13.13 -1.18
C VAL A 228 -15.14 -12.00 -1.70
N GLN A 229 -14.05 -12.27 -2.43
CA GLN A 229 -13.00 -11.29 -2.72
C GLN A 229 -13.29 -10.29 -3.84
N GLY A 230 -14.14 -10.66 -4.81
CA GLY A 230 -14.34 -9.84 -6.00
C GLY A 230 -13.06 -9.67 -6.84
N ARG A 231 -12.85 -8.47 -7.40
CA ARG A 231 -11.70 -8.17 -8.26
C ARG A 231 -10.51 -7.71 -7.41
N LEU A 232 -9.32 -8.23 -7.69
CA LEU A 232 -8.08 -7.78 -7.07
C LEU A 232 -7.59 -6.50 -7.77
N ASN A 233 -7.50 -5.40 -7.03
CA ASN A 233 -7.22 -4.07 -7.56
C ASN A 233 -5.85 -3.54 -7.11
N TYR A 234 -5.66 -3.37 -5.79
CA TYR A 234 -4.41 -2.86 -5.22
C TYR A 234 -4.18 -3.44 -3.82
N ALA A 235 -2.92 -3.69 -3.47
CA ALA A 235 -2.55 -4.21 -2.16
C ALA A 235 -1.35 -3.44 -1.59
N ILE A 236 -1.44 -3.10 -0.30
CA ILE A 236 -0.35 -2.52 0.47
C ILE A 236 0.05 -3.57 1.50
N ILE A 237 1.33 -3.95 1.53
CA ILE A 237 1.84 -4.99 2.42
C ILE A 237 2.73 -4.33 3.46
N ASP A 238 2.31 -4.40 4.73
CA ASP A 238 3.17 -4.04 5.86
C ASP A 238 4.11 -5.18 6.20
N GLU A 239 5.33 -4.85 6.64
CA GLU A 239 6.43 -5.80 6.87
C GLU A 239 6.62 -6.78 5.70
N ILE A 240 6.81 -6.20 4.50
CA ILE A 240 6.91 -6.91 3.22
C ILE A 240 8.02 -7.97 3.17
N ASP A 241 9.12 -7.75 3.88
CA ASP A 241 10.22 -8.69 4.03
C ASP A 241 9.74 -9.96 4.75
N ASN A 242 9.01 -9.82 5.85
CA ASN A 242 8.46 -10.96 6.55
C ASN A 242 7.46 -11.75 5.67
N ILE A 243 6.53 -11.05 5.00
CA ILE A 243 5.45 -11.71 4.25
C ILE A 243 5.94 -12.30 2.93
N LEU A 244 6.69 -11.54 2.12
CA LEU A 244 7.08 -11.98 0.77
C LEU A 244 8.41 -12.73 0.71
N ILE A 245 9.21 -12.74 1.78
CA ILE A 245 10.48 -13.48 1.84
C ILE A 245 10.38 -14.62 2.85
N ASP A 246 10.10 -14.33 4.12
CA ASP A 246 10.15 -15.36 5.17
C ASP A 246 8.98 -16.33 5.10
N GLU A 247 7.76 -15.83 4.94
CA GLU A 247 6.54 -16.65 4.90
C GLU A 247 6.29 -17.31 3.55
N ALA A 248 6.79 -16.71 2.46
CA ALA A 248 6.67 -17.23 1.10
C ALA A 248 7.35 -18.59 0.87
N ARG A 249 8.07 -19.12 1.86
CA ARG A 249 8.67 -20.47 1.85
C ARG A 249 7.64 -21.59 1.92
N THR A 250 6.44 -21.34 2.46
CA THR A 250 5.39 -22.36 2.63
C THR A 250 4.18 -21.99 1.78
N PRO A 251 3.69 -22.88 0.88
CA PRO A 251 2.50 -22.60 0.10
C PRO A 251 1.23 -22.72 0.96
N LEU A 252 0.18 -22.01 0.55
CA LEU A 252 -1.16 -22.17 1.10
C LEU A 252 -1.84 -23.39 0.46
N ILE A 253 -2.25 -24.35 1.28
CA ILE A 253 -2.83 -25.62 0.82
C ILE A 253 -4.18 -25.84 1.49
N ILE A 254 -5.21 -26.10 0.68
CA ILE A 254 -6.48 -26.65 1.14
C ILE A 254 -6.47 -28.14 0.76
N SER A 255 -6.54 -29.01 1.76
CA SER A 255 -6.65 -30.46 1.57
C SER A 255 -8.02 -30.97 2.01
N GLY A 256 -8.48 -32.03 1.35
CA GLY A 256 -9.73 -32.72 1.65
C GLY A 256 -9.53 -34.22 1.58
N ARG A 257 -10.41 -34.98 2.24
CA ARG A 257 -10.38 -36.44 2.11
C ARG A 257 -10.72 -36.84 0.68
N ALA A 258 -9.98 -37.80 0.12
CA ALA A 258 -10.35 -38.39 -1.15
C ALA A 258 -11.65 -39.18 -0.97
N HIS A 259 -12.67 -38.84 -1.76
CA HIS A 259 -13.86 -39.66 -1.95
C HIS A 259 -13.62 -40.62 -3.12
N ASP A 260 -12.60 -41.48 -3.00
CA ASP A 260 -12.40 -42.54 -3.99
C ASP A 260 -12.85 -43.88 -3.42
N ASP A 261 -13.41 -44.70 -4.31
CA ASP A 261 -13.85 -46.04 -3.97
C ASP A 261 -12.63 -46.96 -4.03
N VAL A 262 -12.13 -47.35 -2.86
CA VAL A 262 -10.95 -48.21 -2.70
C VAL A 262 -11.13 -49.56 -3.42
N SER A 263 -12.39 -49.98 -3.67
CA SER A 263 -12.68 -51.21 -4.42
C SER A 263 -12.23 -51.17 -5.89
N LYS A 264 -11.94 -49.98 -6.44
CA LYS A 264 -11.38 -49.82 -7.79
C LYS A 264 -9.92 -50.27 -7.92
N TYR A 265 -9.20 -50.40 -6.81
CA TYR A 265 -7.80 -50.83 -6.78
C TYR A 265 -7.66 -52.13 -5.96
N PRO A 266 -8.21 -53.26 -6.44
CA PRO A 266 -8.10 -54.52 -5.73
C PRO A 266 -6.61 -54.91 -5.60
N VAL A 267 -6.19 -55.24 -4.38
CA VAL A 267 -4.88 -55.80 -4.11
C VAL A 267 -4.86 -57.21 -4.69
N ALA A 268 -3.92 -57.48 -5.60
CA ALA A 268 -3.73 -58.78 -6.25
C ALA A 268 -3.40 -59.90 -5.25
#